data_AF-A0A3L6R985-F1
#
_entry.id   AF-A0A3L6R985-F1
#
_cell.length_a   1.000
_cell.length_b   1.000
_cell.length_c   1.000
_cell.angle_alpha   90.00
_cell.angle_beta   90.00
_cell.angle_gamma   90.00
#
_symmetry.space_group_name_H-M   'P 1'
#
loop_
_entity.id
_entity.type
_entity.pdbx_description
1 polymer ?
#
loop_
_entity_poly.entity_id
_entity_poly.type
_entity_poly.pdbx_seq_one_letter_code
_entity_poly.pdbx_strand_id
1 'polypeptide(L)'
;MAAAEQGMKKEEEEGQVVNPWEVSAGKGGIDYDKLVDQFGCQRLDAALVDRVARLTGRPPHVFLRRGLFFAHRDFSDILDLYEKGEKFYLYTGRGPSSEALHFGHLIPFMFTK
;
A
#
# COMPACT_ATOMS: atom_id res chain seq x y z
N MET A 1 30.26 30.52 38.27
CA MET A 1 28.90 30.87 37.83
C MET A 1 28.63 30.16 36.52
N ALA A 2 27.42 29.63 36.37
CA ALA A 2 27.09 28.43 35.60
C ALA A 2 27.25 28.54 34.08
N ALA A 3 27.68 27.44 33.47
CA ALA A 3 27.54 27.16 32.05
C ALA A 3 26.06 26.94 31.74
N ALA A 4 25.52 27.67 30.77
CA ALA A 4 24.18 27.43 30.26
C ALA A 4 24.25 26.39 29.13
N GLU A 5 23.99 25.12 29.47
CA GLU A 5 23.62 24.12 28.49
C GLU A 5 22.23 24.47 27.94
N GLN A 6 22.19 25.03 26.72
CA GLN A 6 20.95 25.11 25.97
C GLN A 6 20.69 23.74 25.36
N GLY A 7 19.87 22.93 26.04
CA GLY A 7 19.33 21.71 25.47
C GLY A 7 18.53 22.02 24.21
N MET A 8 18.99 21.54 23.05
CA MET A 8 18.18 21.45 21.84
C MET A 8 16.93 20.64 22.16
N LYS A 9 15.78 21.29 22.27
CA LYS A 9 14.49 20.62 22.08
C LYS A 9 14.48 20.12 20.63
N LYS A 10 14.64 18.81 20.42
CA LYS A 10 14.17 18.17 19.20
C LYS A 10 12.67 18.44 19.13
N GLU A 11 12.25 19.22 18.14
CA GLU A 11 10.85 19.19 17.73
C GLU A 11 10.53 17.72 17.40
N GLU A 12 9.58 17.13 18.11
CA GLU A 12 9.00 15.86 17.68
C GLU A 12 8.34 16.13 16.32
N GLU A 13 8.94 15.60 15.25
CA GLU A 13 8.24 15.57 13.97
C GLU A 13 6.95 14.78 14.17
N GLU A 14 5.79 15.42 13.97
CA GLU A 14 4.51 14.73 13.91
C GLU A 14 4.62 13.61 12.87
N GLY A 15 4.63 12.36 13.35
CA GLY A 15 4.74 11.18 12.50
C GLY A 15 3.46 10.96 11.68
N GLN A 16 3.56 10.29 10.54
CA GLN A 16 2.38 9.91 9.76
C GLN A 16 1.45 8.99 10.57
N VAL A 17 0.14 9.18 10.45
CA VAL A 17 -0.90 8.30 10.99
C VAL A 17 -1.63 7.65 9.83
N VAL A 18 -1.75 6.33 9.84
CA VAL A 18 -2.54 5.58 8.86
C VAL A 18 -3.32 4.50 9.59
N ASN A 19 -4.64 4.64 9.61
CA ASN A 19 -5.56 3.66 10.15
C ASN A 19 -6.89 3.68 9.33
N PRO A 20 -7.85 2.79 9.60
CA PRO A 20 -9.09 2.71 8.81
C PRO A 20 -10.00 3.95 8.83
N TRP A 21 -9.77 4.91 9.74
CA TRP A 21 -10.58 6.10 9.94
C TRP A 21 -9.84 7.41 9.63
N GLU A 22 -8.52 7.41 9.78
CA GLU A 22 -7.68 8.59 9.67
C GLU A 22 -6.40 8.30 8.88
N VAL A 23 -6.07 9.22 7.97
CA VAL A 23 -4.79 9.28 7.27
C VAL A 23 -4.25 10.70 7.41
N SER A 24 -3.10 10.85 8.07
CA SER A 24 -2.36 12.11 8.17
C SER A 24 -0.91 11.90 7.76
N ALA A 25 -0.39 12.83 6.96
CA ALA A 25 0.98 12.78 6.48
C ALA A 25 1.91 13.56 7.42
N GLY A 26 3.16 13.10 7.54
CA GLY A 26 4.22 13.89 8.15
C GLY A 26 4.72 15.00 7.21
N LYS A 27 5.78 15.70 7.63
CA LYS A 27 6.49 16.65 6.76
C LYS A 27 7.05 15.90 5.54
N GLY A 28 6.45 16.10 4.35
CA GLY A 28 6.89 15.47 3.10
C GLY A 28 5.93 14.45 2.48
N GLY A 29 4.75 14.22 3.08
CA GLY A 29 3.76 13.27 2.56
C GLY A 29 3.76 11.95 3.32
N ILE A 30 3.10 10.94 2.74
CA ILE A 30 3.07 9.58 3.29
C ILE A 30 4.35 8.85 2.84
N ASP A 31 5.16 8.42 3.80
CA ASP A 31 6.27 7.50 3.53
C ASP A 31 5.71 6.08 3.46
N TYR A 32 5.62 5.55 2.24
CA TYR A 32 5.11 4.21 1.99
C TYR A 32 6.11 3.11 2.32
N ASP A 33 7.43 3.39 2.37
CA ASP A 33 8.45 2.40 2.78
C ASP A 33 8.29 2.10 4.26
N LYS A 34 8.16 3.15 5.05
CA LYS A 34 7.85 3.03 6.47
C LYS A 34 6.57 2.25 6.74
N LEU A 35 5.51 2.45 5.94
CA LEU A 35 4.25 1.69 6.11
C LEU A 35 4.40 0.20 5.83
N VAL A 36 5.23 -0.19 4.85
CA VAL A 36 5.47 -1.61 4.56
C VAL A 36 6.09 -2.29 5.78
N ASP A 37 7.11 -1.66 6.37
CA ASP A 37 7.79 -2.19 7.56
C ASP A 37 6.89 -2.17 8.79
N GLN A 38 6.19 -1.06 9.04
CA GLN A 38 5.33 -0.88 10.21
C GLN A 38 4.17 -1.89 10.25
N PHE A 39 3.55 -2.14 9.10
CA PHE A 39 2.49 -3.14 9.04
C PHE A 39 3.06 -4.56 8.89
N GLY A 40 4.32 -4.75 8.51
CA GLY A 40 4.90 -6.06 8.26
C GLY A 40 4.41 -6.68 6.95
N CYS A 41 4.21 -5.84 5.93
CA CYS A 41 3.90 -6.27 4.57
C CYS A 41 5.20 -6.58 3.81
N GLN A 42 5.05 -7.16 2.62
CA GLN A 42 6.14 -7.30 1.65
C GLN A 42 6.00 -6.26 0.54
N ARG A 43 7.12 -5.79 0.00
CA ARG A 43 7.14 -4.89 -1.16
C ARG A 43 6.65 -5.61 -2.40
N LEU A 44 5.74 -4.99 -3.13
CA LEU A 44 5.35 -5.44 -4.47
C LEU A 44 6.40 -4.93 -5.46
N ASP A 45 7.38 -5.78 -5.74
CA ASP A 45 8.54 -5.44 -6.57
C ASP A 45 8.33 -5.71 -8.06
N ALA A 46 9.30 -5.31 -8.87
CA ALA A 46 9.26 -5.51 -10.32
C ALA A 46 9.20 -7.00 -10.71
N ALA A 47 9.85 -7.88 -9.94
CA ALA A 47 9.85 -9.31 -10.23
C ALA A 47 8.45 -9.92 -10.10
N LEU A 48 7.67 -9.51 -9.11
CA LEU A 48 6.26 -9.89 -8.97
C LEU A 48 5.39 -9.32 -10.08
N VAL A 49 5.61 -8.05 -10.47
CA VAL A 49 4.89 -7.43 -11.60
C VAL A 49 5.15 -8.20 -12.90
N ASP A 50 6.39 -8.57 -13.17
CA ASP A 50 6.77 -9.36 -14.35
C ASP A 50 6.20 -10.77 -14.29
N ARG A 51 6.15 -11.38 -13.09
CA ARG A 51 5.52 -12.69 -12.88
C ARG A 51 4.02 -12.65 -13.19
N VAL A 52 3.31 -11.60 -12.77
CA VAL A 52 1.90 -11.37 -13.14
C VAL A 52 1.75 -11.29 -14.66
N ALA A 53 2.62 -10.54 -15.34
CA ALA A 53 2.58 -10.43 -16.81
C ALA A 53 2.72 -11.80 -17.49
N ARG A 54 3.71 -12.58 -17.04
CA ARG A 54 4.01 -13.90 -17.58
C ARG A 54 2.88 -14.90 -17.37
N LEU A 55 2.36 -14.98 -16.14
CA LEU A 55 1.31 -15.94 -15.80
C LEU A 55 -0.01 -15.62 -16.49
N THR A 56 -0.38 -14.35 -16.56
CA THR A 56 -1.68 -13.95 -17.14
C THR A 56 -1.64 -13.77 -18.66
N GLY A 57 -0.45 -13.69 -19.26
CA GLY A 57 -0.27 -13.35 -20.68
C GLY A 57 -0.77 -11.95 -21.05
N ARG A 58 -0.90 -11.06 -20.07
CA ARG A 58 -1.45 -9.70 -20.24
C ARG A 58 -0.45 -8.64 -19.76
N PRO A 59 -0.46 -7.44 -20.33
CA PRO A 59 0.29 -6.33 -19.78
C PRO A 59 -0.13 -6.07 -18.32
N PRO A 60 0.82 -5.93 -17.36
CA PRO A 60 0.49 -5.63 -15.97
C PRO A 60 -0.36 -4.37 -15.87
N HIS A 61 -1.33 -4.31 -14.96
CA HIS A 61 -2.17 -3.12 -14.82
C HIS A 61 -1.33 -1.86 -14.56
N VAL A 62 -1.79 -0.70 -15.02
CA VAL A 62 -1.05 0.58 -14.85
C VAL A 62 -0.76 0.91 -13.38
N PHE A 63 -1.63 0.47 -12.47
CA PHE A 63 -1.43 0.65 -11.03
C PHE A 63 -0.30 -0.19 -10.44
N LEU A 64 0.00 -1.36 -11.03
CA LEU A 64 1.19 -2.14 -10.67
C LEU A 64 2.45 -1.47 -11.22
N ARG A 65 2.43 -1.08 -12.51
CA ARG A 65 3.60 -0.45 -13.16
C ARG A 65 4.02 0.90 -12.56
N ARG A 66 3.08 1.62 -11.94
CA ARG A 66 3.32 2.93 -11.30
C ARG A 66 3.47 2.85 -9.79
N GLY A 67 3.44 1.65 -9.20
CA GLY A 67 3.56 1.48 -7.74
C GLY A 67 2.39 2.07 -6.95
N LEU A 68 1.17 2.15 -7.53
CA LEU A 68 -0.03 2.53 -6.78
C LEU A 68 -0.45 1.41 -5.81
N PHE A 69 -0.35 0.16 -6.25
CA PHE A 69 -0.36 -1.01 -5.38
C PHE A 69 1.09 -1.40 -5.13
N PHE A 70 1.59 -1.10 -3.94
CA PHE A 70 3.03 -1.10 -3.64
C PHE A 70 3.46 -2.17 -2.63
N ALA A 71 2.49 -2.85 -2.01
CA ALA A 71 2.72 -3.83 -0.97
C ALA A 71 1.70 -4.96 -1.06
N HIS A 72 2.07 -6.12 -0.51
CA HIS A 72 1.21 -7.29 -0.44
C HIS A 72 1.52 -8.16 0.79
N ARG A 73 0.68 -9.18 0.99
CA ARG A 73 0.93 -10.35 1.84
C ARG A 73 0.56 -11.58 1.02
N ASP A 74 1.43 -12.58 1.02
CA ASP A 74 1.16 -13.90 0.42
C ASP A 74 0.75 -13.87 -1.06
N PHE A 75 1.10 -12.80 -1.79
CA PHE A 75 0.76 -12.67 -3.21
C PHE A 75 1.50 -13.70 -4.05
N SER A 76 2.73 -14.04 -3.68
CA SER A 76 3.48 -15.14 -4.29
C SER A 76 2.70 -16.45 -4.21
N ASP A 77 2.03 -16.73 -3.10
CA ASP A 77 1.24 -17.96 -2.92
C ASP A 77 0.01 -17.97 -3.82
N ILE A 78 -0.64 -16.82 -4.01
CA ILE A 78 -1.74 -16.68 -4.99
C ILE A 78 -1.23 -16.92 -6.42
N LEU A 79 -0.04 -16.43 -6.77
CA LEU A 79 0.56 -16.68 -8.08
C LEU A 79 0.94 -18.16 -8.26
N ASP A 80 1.38 -18.83 -7.21
CA ASP A 80 1.65 -20.28 -7.20
C ASP A 80 0.35 -21.08 -7.43
N LEU A 81 -0.75 -20.72 -6.75
CA LEU A 81 -2.06 -21.35 -6.96
C LEU A 81 -2.53 -21.15 -8.41
N TYR A 82 -2.40 -19.93 -8.94
CA TYR A 82 -2.74 -19.64 -10.32
C TYR A 82 -1.93 -20.48 -11.31
N GLU A 83 -0.62 -20.59 -11.10
CA GLU A 83 0.30 -21.36 -11.94
C GLU A 83 -0.01 -22.88 -11.92
N LYS A 84 -0.50 -23.40 -10.79
CA LYS A 84 -0.95 -24.79 -10.63
C LYS A 84 -2.36 -25.05 -11.19
N GLY A 85 -3.08 -24.01 -11.60
CA GLY A 85 -4.48 -24.12 -12.02
C GLY A 85 -5.46 -24.31 -10.86
N GLU A 86 -5.04 -24.00 -9.63
CA GLU A 86 -5.89 -24.03 -8.45
C GLU A 86 -6.79 -22.79 -8.38
N LYS A 87 -7.94 -22.94 -7.73
CA LYS A 87 -8.96 -21.90 -7.67
C LYS A 87 -8.75 -21.01 -6.44
N PHE A 88 -8.88 -19.71 -6.65
CA PHE A 88 -9.03 -18.70 -5.61
C PHE A 88 -10.12 -17.70 -6.02
N TYR A 89 -10.51 -16.80 -5.12
CA TYR A 89 -11.50 -15.77 -5.40
C TYR A 89 -10.97 -14.40 -4.97
N LEU A 90 -11.53 -13.35 -5.59
CA LEU A 90 -11.25 -11.96 -5.22
C LEU A 90 -12.32 -11.47 -4.25
N TYR A 91 -11.90 -10.72 -3.23
CA TYR A 91 -12.79 -10.10 -2.26
C TYR A 91 -12.34 -8.66 -1.99
N THR A 92 -13.26 -7.73 -2.14
CA THR A 92 -13.10 -6.33 -1.75
C THR A 92 -14.44 -5.81 -1.23
N GLY A 93 -14.44 -4.69 -0.52
CA GLY A 93 -15.62 -4.16 0.13
C GLY A 93 -15.62 -2.65 0.25
N ARG A 94 -16.77 -2.12 0.68
CA ARG A 94 -16.97 -0.70 0.98
C ARG A 94 -17.90 -0.59 2.18
N GLY A 95 -17.45 0.14 3.21
CA GLY A 95 -18.36 0.60 4.26
C GLY A 95 -19.30 1.66 3.70
N PRO A 96 -20.64 1.46 3.70
CA PRO A 96 -21.56 2.46 3.16
C PRO A 96 -21.50 3.75 3.99
N SER A 97 -21.12 4.87 3.36
CA SER A 97 -21.22 6.22 3.93
C SER A 97 -22.49 6.91 3.43
N SER A 98 -23.02 7.85 4.21
CA SER A 98 -24.19 8.66 3.82
C SER A 98 -23.95 9.60 2.64
N GLU A 99 -22.69 9.88 2.32
CA GLU A 99 -22.29 10.74 1.21
C GLU A 99 -21.90 9.95 -0.07
N ALA A 100 -21.89 10.69 -1.19
CA ALA A 100 -21.56 10.18 -2.52
C ALA A 100 -20.13 9.64 -2.63
N LEU A 101 -19.92 8.73 -3.60
CA LEU A 101 -18.60 8.22 -3.94
C LEU A 101 -17.75 9.32 -4.62
N HIS A 102 -16.56 9.57 -4.11
CA HIS A 102 -15.51 10.32 -4.81
C HIS A 102 -14.56 9.41 -5.61
N PHE A 103 -13.77 10.00 -6.53
CA PHE A 103 -12.82 9.29 -7.41
C PHE A 103 -11.84 8.36 -6.69
N GLY A 104 -11.43 8.70 -5.47
CA GLY A 104 -10.57 7.82 -4.65
C GLY A 104 -11.15 6.42 -4.43
N HIS A 105 -12.48 6.27 -4.37
CA HIS A 105 -13.12 4.97 -4.22
C HIS A 105 -12.95 4.07 -5.46
N LEU A 106 -12.69 4.65 -6.64
CA LEU A 106 -12.57 3.87 -7.88
C LEU A 106 -11.29 3.02 -7.91
N ILE A 107 -10.21 3.44 -7.24
CA ILE A 107 -8.91 2.77 -7.30
C ILE A 107 -8.99 1.27 -6.96
N PRO A 108 -9.53 0.85 -5.79
CA PRO A 108 -9.68 -0.58 -5.48
C PRO A 108 -10.65 -1.31 -6.42
N PHE A 109 -11.76 -0.68 -6.81
CA PHE A 109 -12.76 -1.32 -7.67
C PHE A 109 -12.27 -1.52 -9.12
N MET A 110 -11.55 -0.54 -9.66
CA MET A 110 -10.93 -0.65 -10.99
C MET A 110 -9.85 -1.71 -11.03
N PHE A 111 -9.10 -1.89 -9.94
CA PHE A 111 -8.05 -2.91 -9.89
C PHE A 111 -8.61 -4.33 -9.71
N THR A 112 -9.76 -4.46 -9.05
CA THR A 112 -10.38 -5.77 -8.77
C THR A 112 -11.14 -6.34 -9.98
N LYS A 113 -11.53 -5.50 -10.95
CA LYS A 113 -12.33 -5.87 -12.12
C LYS A 113 -11.50 -6.46 -13.25
#